data_AF-A0A1V5AJT2-F1
#
_entry.id   AF-A0A1V5AJT2-F1
#
_cell.length_a   1.000
_cell.length_b   1.000
_cell.length_c   1.000
_cell.angle_alpha   90.00
_cell.angle_beta   90.00
_cell.angle_gamma   90.00
#
_symmetry.space_group_name_H-M   'P 1'
#
loop_
_entity.id
_entity.type
_entity.pdbx_description
1 polymer ?
#
loop_
_entity_poly.entity_id
_entity_poly.type
_entity_poly.pdbx_seq_one_letter_code
_entity_poly.pdbx_strand_id
1 'polypeptide(L)'
;MKAAMKYLAAFALTLMIPLNTASAVGEDISDLKRLITAFEDISMDSQDLAFFLATHNFDAVPVDGYVRLNLLGKIYRLIPNGNKPGLCDIESEQDI
;
A
#
# COMPACT_ATOMS: atom_id res chain seq x y z
N MET A 1 -5.26 34.03 -55.81
CA MET A 1 -5.90 32.70 -55.70
C MET A 1 -5.15 31.89 -54.66
N LYS A 2 -5.89 31.42 -53.64
CA LYS A 2 -5.60 30.35 -52.65
C LYS A 2 -4.40 30.51 -51.70
N ALA A 3 -4.77 30.65 -50.43
CA ALA A 3 -3.97 30.62 -49.23
C ALA A 3 -3.41 29.22 -48.89
N ALA A 4 -2.30 29.22 -48.16
CA ALA A 4 -1.91 28.20 -47.17
C ALA A 4 -0.87 28.88 -46.25
N MET A 5 -1.25 29.75 -45.32
CA MET A 5 -1.72 29.42 -43.98
C MET A 5 -1.05 28.17 -43.41
N LYS A 6 -0.49 28.30 -42.18
CA LYS A 6 -0.45 27.30 -41.07
C LYS A 6 0.92 26.66 -40.81
N TYR A 7 1.51 26.62 -39.61
CA TYR A 7 1.09 26.98 -38.25
C TYR A 7 2.34 27.33 -37.43
N LEU A 8 2.20 28.39 -36.62
CA LEU A 8 3.03 28.69 -35.46
C LEU A 8 2.81 27.57 -34.43
N ALA A 9 3.72 26.60 -34.36
CA ALA A 9 3.65 25.53 -33.38
C ALA A 9 4.04 26.11 -32.01
N ALA A 10 3.03 26.62 -31.30
CA ALA A 10 3.12 27.01 -29.91
C ALA A 10 3.59 25.80 -29.08
N PHE A 11 4.76 25.95 -28.48
CA PHE A 11 5.37 24.97 -27.57
C PHE A 11 4.52 24.89 -26.30
N ALA A 12 3.57 23.95 -26.30
CA ALA A 12 2.79 23.58 -25.14
C ALA A 12 3.68 22.84 -24.15
N LEU A 13 4.25 23.56 -23.19
CA LEU A 13 4.78 22.95 -21.97
C LEU A 13 3.80 23.28 -20.84
N THR A 14 2.72 22.51 -20.81
CA THR A 14 1.74 22.53 -19.73
C THR A 14 2.42 22.12 -18.43
N LEU A 15 2.35 23.01 -17.45
CA LEU A 15 2.76 22.83 -16.07
C LEU A 15 2.34 21.45 -15.53
N MET A 16 3.32 20.63 -15.19
CA MET A 16 3.14 19.46 -14.32
C MET A 16 2.64 19.95 -12.98
N ILE A 17 1.34 19.76 -12.72
CA ILE A 17 0.74 19.96 -11.40
C ILE A 17 1.25 18.83 -10.52
N PRO A 18 1.85 19.09 -9.34
CA PRO A 18 2.14 18.03 -8.40
C PRO A 18 0.82 17.41 -7.94
N LEU A 19 0.56 16.16 -8.36
CA LEU A 19 -0.53 15.37 -7.83
C LEU A 19 -0.29 15.23 -6.33
N ASN A 20 -1.24 15.73 -5.55
CA ASN A 20 -1.24 15.65 -4.09
C ASN A 20 -1.44 14.18 -3.70
N THR A 21 -0.38 13.42 -3.46
CA THR A 21 -0.39 11.97 -3.16
C THR A 21 -0.93 11.61 -1.77
N ALA A 22 -1.44 12.59 -1.01
CA ALA A 22 -1.88 12.39 0.37
C ALA A 22 -3.15 11.53 0.52
N SER A 23 -3.99 11.42 -0.53
CA SER A 23 -5.25 10.65 -0.45
C SER A 23 -5.07 9.14 -0.60
N ALA A 24 -4.02 8.66 -1.28
CA ALA A 24 -3.77 7.22 -1.43
C ALA A 24 -3.42 6.56 -0.08
N VAL A 25 -2.59 7.23 0.74
CA VAL A 25 -2.12 6.73 2.04
C VAL A 25 -3.26 6.34 2.98
N GLY A 26 -4.35 7.12 2.99
CA GLY A 26 -5.50 6.88 3.86
C GLY A 26 -6.36 5.70 3.38
N GLU A 27 -6.40 5.47 2.07
CA GLU A 27 -7.11 4.36 1.44
C GLU A 27 -6.36 3.05 1.70
N ASP A 28 -5.04 3.01 1.47
CA ASP A 28 -4.19 1.82 1.68
C ASP A 28 -4.27 1.27 3.11
N ILE A 29 -4.23 2.14 4.13
CA ILE A 29 -4.32 1.72 5.54
C ILE A 29 -5.73 1.22 5.89
N SER A 30 -6.77 1.85 5.32
CA SER A 30 -8.15 1.47 5.58
C SER A 30 -8.47 0.11 4.95
N ASP A 31 -7.98 -0.13 3.74
CA ASP A 31 -8.12 -1.39 3.03
C ASP A 31 -7.32 -2.50 3.70
N LEU A 32 -6.10 -2.23 4.15
CA LEU A 32 -5.34 -3.16 4.98
C LEU A 32 -6.13 -3.58 6.22
N LYS A 33 -6.67 -2.61 6.99
CA LYS A 33 -7.44 -2.90 8.20
C LYS A 33 -8.65 -3.77 7.93
N ARG A 34 -9.35 -3.52 6.82
CA ARG A 34 -10.50 -4.35 6.40
C ARG A 34 -10.05 -5.77 6.06
N LEU A 35 -8.92 -5.91 5.38
CA LEU A 35 -8.39 -7.20 4.97
C LEU A 35 -8.02 -8.07 6.19
N ILE A 36 -7.29 -7.51 7.15
CA ILE A 36 -6.82 -8.25 8.33
C ILE A 36 -7.90 -8.51 9.39
N THR A 37 -9.08 -7.89 9.24
CA THR A 37 -10.25 -8.13 10.11
C THR A 37 -11.34 -8.96 9.44
N ALA A 38 -11.14 -9.34 8.17
CA ALA A 38 -12.17 -10.04 7.39
C ALA A 38 -12.40 -11.50 7.84
N PHE A 39 -11.37 -12.16 8.36
CA PHE A 39 -11.44 -13.52 8.86
C PHE A 39 -10.35 -13.78 9.91
N GLU A 40 -10.49 -14.89 10.61
CA GLU A 40 -9.55 -15.36 11.63
C GLU A 40 -8.91 -16.67 11.15
N ASP A 41 -7.60 -16.81 11.36
CA ASP A 41 -6.88 -18.03 11.02
C ASP A 41 -5.78 -18.30 12.06
N ILE A 42 -5.98 -19.35 12.85
CA ILE A 42 -5.10 -19.73 13.96
C ILE A 42 -3.78 -20.32 13.45
N SER A 43 -3.80 -20.91 12.25
CA SER A 43 -2.62 -21.51 11.62
C SER A 43 -1.76 -20.53 10.84
N MET A 44 -2.23 -19.28 10.68
CA MET A 44 -1.51 -18.22 9.95
C MET A 44 -0.14 -17.96 10.57
N ASP A 45 0.92 -18.23 9.81
CA ASP A 45 2.28 -17.84 10.17
C ASP A 45 2.72 -16.57 9.41
N SER A 46 3.94 -16.09 9.67
CA SER A 46 4.44 -14.88 9.00
C SER A 46 4.70 -15.09 7.50
N GLN A 47 4.97 -16.32 7.06
CA GLN A 47 5.18 -16.66 5.66
C GLN A 47 3.84 -16.59 4.89
N ASP A 48 2.81 -17.21 5.45
CA ASP A 48 1.45 -17.24 4.91
C ASP A 48 0.86 -15.83 4.89
N LEU A 49 1.01 -15.07 5.97
CA LEU A 49 0.52 -13.70 6.05
C LEU A 49 1.20 -12.79 5.00
N ALA A 50 2.52 -12.91 4.82
CA ALA A 50 3.22 -12.12 3.81
C ALA A 50 2.76 -12.48 2.39
N PHE A 51 2.58 -13.78 2.11
CA PHE A 51 2.05 -14.24 0.84
C PHE A 51 0.65 -13.70 0.59
N PHE A 52 -0.24 -13.81 1.58
CA PHE A 52 -1.61 -13.29 1.51
C PHE A 52 -1.65 -11.78 1.26
N LEU A 53 -0.81 -11.00 1.93
CA LEU A 53 -0.72 -9.56 1.69
C LEU A 53 -0.19 -9.26 0.28
N ALA A 54 0.80 -10.01 -0.18
CA ALA A 54 1.32 -9.87 -1.55
C ALA A 54 0.26 -10.18 -2.61
N THR A 55 -0.66 -11.12 -2.39
CA THR A 55 -1.79 -11.36 -3.32
C THR A 55 -2.78 -10.19 -3.38
N HIS A 56 -2.75 -9.31 -2.37
CA HIS A 56 -3.53 -8.07 -2.31
C HIS A 56 -2.70 -6.83 -2.67
N ASN A 57 -1.55 -7.03 -3.34
CA ASN A 57 -0.67 -5.98 -3.86
C ASN A 57 0.01 -5.11 -2.77
N PHE A 58 0.17 -5.66 -1.57
CA PHE A 58 0.95 -5.05 -0.50
C PHE A 58 2.43 -5.47 -0.56
N ASP A 59 3.35 -4.54 -0.32
CA ASP A 59 4.80 -4.79 -0.21
C ASP A 59 5.12 -5.38 1.17
N ALA A 60 4.89 -6.70 1.29
CA ALA A 60 5.04 -7.47 2.51
C ALA A 60 6.19 -8.47 2.41
N VAL A 61 7.11 -8.42 3.37
CA VAL A 61 8.26 -9.32 3.47
C VAL A 61 8.15 -10.12 4.76
N PRO A 62 8.16 -11.47 4.71
CA PRO A 62 8.14 -12.29 5.90
C PRO A 62 9.46 -12.15 6.67
N VAL A 63 9.35 -12.00 7.98
CA VAL A 63 10.45 -12.04 8.94
C VAL A 63 10.11 -13.09 10.00
N ASP A 64 11.11 -13.56 10.74
CA ASP A 64 10.89 -14.51 11.83
C ASP A 64 9.92 -13.94 12.87
N GLY A 65 8.71 -14.51 12.96
CA GLY A 65 7.64 -14.12 13.88
C GLY A 65 6.77 -12.93 13.47
N TYR A 66 7.05 -12.22 12.37
CA TYR A 66 6.23 -11.09 11.91
C TYR A 66 6.41 -10.79 10.41
N VAL A 67 5.55 -9.96 9.84
CA VAL A 67 5.65 -9.46 8.47
C VAL A 67 6.04 -8.00 8.49
N ARG A 68 7.09 -7.65 7.74
CA ARG A 68 7.46 -6.27 7.49
C ARG A 68 6.65 -5.78 6.30
N LEU A 69 5.79 -4.80 6.54
CA LEU A 69 4.98 -4.17 5.51
C LEU A 69 5.49 -2.76 5.24
N ASN A 70 5.78 -2.46 3.98
CA ASN A 70 6.13 -1.13 3.52
C ASN A 70 4.91 -0.47 2.87
N LEU A 71 4.35 0.54 3.54
CA LEU A 71 3.28 1.38 2.99
C LEU A 71 3.85 2.77 2.74
N LEU A 72 4.08 3.08 1.46
CA LEU A 72 4.49 4.41 1.00
C LEU A 72 5.71 4.97 1.76
N GLY A 73 6.68 4.11 2.06
CA GLY A 73 7.91 4.46 2.77
C GLY A 73 7.83 4.40 4.30
N LYS A 74 6.68 4.01 4.86
CA LYS A 74 6.55 3.69 6.30
C LYS A 74 6.56 2.19 6.50
N ILE A 75 7.39 1.75 7.45
CA ILE A 75 7.49 0.34 7.83
C ILE A 75 6.54 0.05 8.98
N TYR A 76 5.74 -0.99 8.80
CA TYR A 76 4.84 -1.56 9.80
C TYR A 76 5.24 -3.00 10.08
N ARG A 77 5.05 -3.44 11.33
CA ARG A 77 5.20 -4.83 11.74
C ARG A 77 3.82 -5.44 11.91
N LEU A 78 3.54 -6.49 11.15
CA LEU A 78 2.29 -7.23 11.23
C LEU A 78 2.56 -8.58 11.89
N ILE A 79 1.97 -8.81 13.05
CA ILE A 79 2.24 -10.00 13.87
C ILE A 79 1.04 -10.93 13.77
N PRO A 80 1.17 -12.16 13.22
CA PRO A 80 0.06 -13.11 13.16
C PRO A 80 -0.54 -13.34 14.54
N ASN A 81 -1.87 -13.31 14.63
CA ASN A 81 -2.57 -13.30 15.91
C ASN A 81 -2.76 -14.69 16.53
N GLY A 82 -2.72 -15.75 15.71
CA GLY A 82 -2.93 -17.12 16.15
C GLY A 82 -4.26 -17.26 16.89
N ASN A 83 -4.20 -17.45 18.21
CA ASN A 83 -5.38 -17.61 19.06
C ASN A 83 -6.10 -16.29 19.44
N LYS A 84 -5.55 -15.13 19.06
CA LYS A 84 -6.20 -13.83 19.27
C LYS A 84 -7.19 -13.53 18.14
N PRO A 85 -8.22 -12.70 18.37
CA PRO A 85 -9.14 -12.27 17.31
C PRO A 85 -8.44 -11.53 16.16
N GLY A 86 -8.96 -11.67 14.95
CA GLY A 86 -8.40 -11.09 13.74
C GLY A 86 -7.15 -11.81 13.20
N LEU A 87 -6.68 -11.40 12.02
CA LEU A 87 -5.59 -12.08 11.30
C LEU A 87 -4.21 -11.75 11.90
N CYS A 88 -3.97 -10.48 12.22
CA CYS A 88 -2.72 -9.99 12.76
C CYS A 88 -2.88 -8.66 13.51
N ASP A 89 -2.00 -8.40 14.47
CA ASP A 89 -1.82 -7.09 15.10
C ASP A 89 -0.89 -6.23 14.23
N ILE A 90 -1.17 -4.92 14.13
CA ILE A 90 -0.32 -3.95 13.42
C ILE A 90 0.42 -3.09 14.45
N GLU A 91 1.75 -3.09 14.40
CA GLU A 91 2.61 -2.18 15.15
C GLU A 91 3.34 -1.22 14.21
N SER A 92 3.42 0.06 14.57
CA SER A 92 4.23 1.04 13.86
C SER A 92 5.64 1.08 14.44
N GLU A 93 6.68 1.18 13.60
CA GLU A 93 8.06 1.40 14.11
C GLU A 93 8.25 2.79 14.75
N GLN A 94 7.24 3.67 14.72
CA GLN A 94 7.30 5.01 15.31
C GLN A 94 6.91 5.05 16.80
N ASP A 95 6.47 3.93 17.38
CA ASP A 95 6.04 3.80 18.78
C ASP A 95 7.09 3.09 19.70
N ILE A 96 8.38 3.09 19.32
CA ILE A 96 9.51 2.65 20.19
C ILE A 96 10.28 3.86 20.70
#